data_AF-A0A497BXB2-F1
#
_entry.id   AF-A0A497BXB2-F1
#
_cell.length_a   1.000
_cell.length_b   1.000
_cell.length_c   1.000
_cell.angle_alpha   90.00
_cell.angle_beta   90.00
_cell.angle_gamma   90.00
#
_symmetry.space_group_name_H-M   'P 1'
#
loop_
_entity.id
_entity.type
_entity.pdbx_description
1 polymer ?
#
loop_
_entity_poly.entity_id
_entity_poly.type
_entity_poly.pdbx_seq_one_letter_code
_entity_poly.pdbx_strand_id
1 'polypeptide(L)'
;MEANMMGSWEIGFGSVTGAGVEHLRLILISTGLAIAAAVPAGILITRRGFRDFSGLILGVANIGQSVPSIAILAVFMGILGIGAKTAIFALWLYALLPIVRNTATGIEEVDPNIIEAATGMGMTSRQILLQIELPLAFPVMFAGMRTAAVINVGTAALG
;
A
#
# COMPACT_ATOMS: atom_id res chain seq x y z
N MET A 1 27.35 42.97 8.56
CA MET A 1 26.89 41.96 7.56
C MET A 1 26.71 40.56 8.16
N GLU A 2 26.95 40.33 9.46
CA GLU A 2 26.85 39.00 10.09
C GLU A 2 25.63 38.82 11.02
N ALA A 3 24.92 39.89 11.38
CA ALA A 3 23.81 39.84 12.36
C ALA A 3 22.45 39.36 11.79
N ASN A 4 22.36 39.09 10.48
CA ASN A 4 21.11 38.63 9.84
C ASN A 4 21.09 37.11 9.55
N MET A 5 22.11 36.35 9.97
CA MET A 5 22.14 34.88 9.82
C MET A 5 21.51 34.13 11.00
N MET A 6 21.23 34.80 12.12
CA MET A 6 20.61 34.21 13.32
C MET A 6 19.12 34.55 13.48
N GLY A 7 18.51 35.21 12.48
CA GLY A 7 17.15 35.76 12.54
C GLY A 7 16.02 34.84 12.08
N SER A 8 16.21 33.52 11.97
CA SER A 8 15.12 32.69 11.42
C SER A 8 15.02 31.27 11.98
N TRP A 9 15.48 30.98 13.20
CA TRP A 9 15.22 29.67 13.81
C TRP A 9 13.71 29.39 13.92
N GLU A 10 12.90 30.38 14.31
CA GLU A 10 11.44 30.27 14.34
C GLU A 10 10.80 30.09 12.95
N ILE A 11 11.36 30.73 11.91
CA ILE A 11 10.90 30.59 10.52
C ILE A 11 11.34 29.22 9.95
N GLY A 12 12.52 28.75 10.34
CA GLY A 12 13.09 27.45 9.97
C GLY A 12 12.30 26.30 10.56
N PHE A 13 12.06 26.30 11.88
CA PHE A 13 11.22 25.28 12.54
C PHE A 13 9.76 25.33 12.07
N GLY A 14 9.20 26.52 11.80
CA GLY A 14 7.87 26.67 11.21
C GLY A 14 7.78 26.08 9.79
N SER A 15 8.82 26.25 8.97
CA SER A 15 8.86 25.69 7.62
C SER A 15 9.03 24.17 7.60
N VAL A 16 9.88 23.61 8.48
CA VAL A 16 10.11 22.16 8.60
C VAL A 16 8.88 21.44 9.14
N THR A 17 8.20 22.01 10.14
CA THR A 17 6.95 21.43 10.66
C THR A 17 5.85 21.46 9.61
N GLY A 18 5.72 22.56 8.85
CA GLY A 18 4.78 22.67 7.73
C GLY A 18 5.03 21.63 6.63
N ALA A 19 6.29 21.46 6.22
CA ALA A 19 6.69 20.44 5.24
C ALA A 19 6.44 19.01 5.76
N GLY A 20 6.74 18.75 7.04
CA GLY A 20 6.48 17.45 7.66
C GLY A 20 5.00 17.09 7.70
N VAL A 21 4.12 18.07 7.94
CA VAL A 21 2.66 17.87 7.92
C VAL A 21 2.16 17.56 6.51
N GLU A 22 2.63 18.29 5.50
CA GLU A 22 2.24 18.01 4.10
C GLU A 22 2.74 16.64 3.65
N HIS A 23 3.96 16.27 4.03
CA HIS A 23 4.52 14.95 3.76
C HIS A 23 3.67 13.83 4.39
N LEU A 24 3.33 13.96 5.68
CA LEU A 24 2.44 13.03 6.38
C LEU A 24 1.07 12.95 5.69
N ARG A 25 0.52 14.08 5.26
CA ARG A 25 -0.76 14.14 4.56
C ARG A 25 -0.72 13.35 3.25
N LEU A 26 0.32 13.52 2.44
CA LEU A 26 0.50 12.78 1.18
C LEU A 26 0.59 11.27 1.44
N ILE A 27 1.37 10.86 2.43
CA ILE A 27 1.57 9.45 2.78
C ILE A 27 0.26 8.83 3.30
N LEU A 28 -0.44 9.49 4.22
CA LEU A 28 -1.66 8.96 4.81
C LEU A 28 -2.78 8.83 3.77
N ILE A 29 -2.94 9.83 2.90
CA ILE A 29 -3.96 9.79 1.84
C ILE A 29 -3.63 8.69 0.82
N SER A 30 -2.39 8.67 0.30
CA SER A 30 -1.99 7.67 -0.71
C SER A 30 -2.05 6.24 -0.16
N THR A 31 -1.52 6.01 1.04
CA THR A 31 -1.52 4.69 1.69
C THR A 31 -2.94 4.27 2.06
N GLY A 32 -3.76 5.18 2.57
CA GLY A 32 -5.16 4.88 2.90
C GLY A 32 -5.97 4.47 1.67
N LEU A 33 -5.82 5.20 0.56
CA LEU A 33 -6.41 4.84 -0.74
C LEU A 33 -5.86 3.50 -1.25
N ALA A 34 -4.58 3.21 -1.01
CA ALA A 34 -3.97 1.97 -1.45
C ALA A 34 -4.54 0.79 -0.66
N ILE A 35 -4.64 0.89 0.67
CA ILE A 35 -5.25 -0.15 1.52
C ILE A 35 -6.70 -0.40 1.09
N ALA A 36 -7.49 0.67 0.90
CA ALA A 36 -8.90 0.57 0.53
C ALA A 36 -9.13 -0.15 -0.81
N ALA A 37 -8.20 -0.03 -1.76
CA ALA A 37 -8.28 -0.71 -3.05
C ALA A 37 -7.60 -2.09 -3.06
N ALA A 38 -6.40 -2.19 -2.47
CA ALA A 38 -5.54 -3.36 -2.52
C ALA A 38 -6.03 -4.51 -1.64
N VAL A 39 -6.62 -4.25 -0.48
CA VAL A 39 -7.14 -5.31 0.40
C VAL A 39 -8.30 -6.04 -0.28
N PRO A 40 -9.35 -5.36 -0.78
CA PRO A 40 -10.41 -6.01 -1.55
C PRO A 40 -9.87 -6.74 -2.80
N ALA A 41 -8.95 -6.11 -3.53
CA ALA A 41 -8.32 -6.74 -4.70
C ALA A 41 -7.58 -8.03 -4.32
N GLY A 42 -6.78 -8.01 -3.25
CA GLY A 42 -6.07 -9.16 -2.70
C GLY A 42 -7.01 -10.29 -2.27
N ILE A 43 -8.14 -9.96 -1.64
CA ILE A 43 -9.17 -10.94 -1.27
C ILE A 43 -9.87 -11.51 -2.51
N LEU A 44 -10.09 -10.71 -3.55
CA LEU A 44 -10.77 -11.16 -4.77
C LEU A 44 -9.93 -12.15 -5.56
N ILE A 45 -8.62 -11.91 -5.68
CA ILE A 45 -7.72 -12.77 -6.48
C ILE A 45 -7.50 -14.15 -5.88
N THR A 46 -7.75 -14.32 -4.56
CA THR A 46 -7.69 -15.64 -3.90
C THR A 46 -8.97 -16.45 -4.06
N ARG A 47 -10.04 -15.87 -4.65
CA ARG A 47 -11.28 -16.60 -4.91
C ARG A 47 -11.17 -17.47 -6.16
N ARG A 48 -11.84 -18.63 -6.13
CA ARG A 48 -11.82 -19.66 -7.20
C ARG A 48 -12.06 -19.12 -8.62
N GLY A 49 -12.82 -18.03 -8.78
CA GLY A 49 -13.09 -17.41 -10.09
C GLY A 49 -11.99 -16.49 -10.64
N PHE A 50 -11.03 -16.07 -9.81
CA PHE A 50 -9.96 -15.14 -10.20
C PHE A 50 -8.56 -15.71 -9.99
N ARG A 51 -8.46 -16.98 -9.57
CA ARG A 51 -7.19 -17.64 -9.24
C ARG A 51 -6.24 -17.73 -10.44
N ASP A 52 -6.79 -17.91 -11.64
CA ASP A 52 -6.02 -17.93 -12.90
C ASP A 52 -5.33 -16.58 -13.19
N PHE A 53 -5.89 -15.49 -12.69
CA PHE A 53 -5.31 -14.14 -12.80
C PHE A 53 -4.31 -13.82 -11.69
N SER A 54 -4.25 -14.61 -10.61
CA SER A 54 -3.34 -14.37 -9.49
C SER A 54 -1.88 -14.34 -9.95
N GLY A 55 -1.47 -15.30 -10.79
CA GLY A 55 -0.11 -15.34 -11.36
C GLY A 55 0.23 -14.12 -12.22
N LEU A 56 -0.73 -13.62 -13.01
CA LEU A 56 -0.56 -12.40 -13.80
C LEU A 56 -0.43 -11.16 -12.90
N ILE A 57 -1.31 -11.02 -11.90
CA ILE A 57 -1.34 -9.87 -10.99
C ILE A 57 -0.07 -9.82 -10.14
N LEU A 58 0.37 -10.96 -9.63
CA LEU A 58 1.62 -11.08 -8.88
C LEU A 58 2.84 -10.88 -9.78
N GLY A 59 2.80 -11.33 -11.04
CA GLY A 59 3.85 -11.07 -12.03
C GLY A 59 3.99 -9.59 -12.34
N VAL A 60 2.87 -8.91 -12.61
CA VAL A 60 2.83 -7.45 -12.82
C VAL A 60 3.32 -6.71 -11.58
N ALA A 61 2.94 -7.17 -10.38
CA ALA A 61 3.43 -6.56 -9.14
C ALA A 61 4.95 -6.72 -8.96
N ASN A 62 5.52 -7.87 -9.29
CA ASN A 62 6.97 -8.07 -9.21
C ASN A 62 7.72 -7.19 -10.23
N ILE A 63 7.19 -7.06 -11.45
CA ILE A 63 7.76 -6.17 -12.47
C ILE A 63 7.63 -4.71 -12.03
N GLY A 64 6.47 -4.28 -11.54
CA GLY A 64 6.24 -2.91 -11.08
C GLY A 64 7.18 -2.51 -9.93
N GLN A 65 7.51 -3.43 -9.02
CA GLN A 65 8.50 -3.18 -7.95
C GLN A 65 9.95 -3.12 -8.44
N SER A 66 10.26 -3.66 -9.62
CA SER A 66 11.59 -3.53 -10.23
C SER A 66 11.81 -2.15 -10.86
N VAL A 67 10.73 -1.41 -11.12
CA VAL A 67 10.79 -0.06 -11.67
C VAL A 67 11.12 0.93 -10.54
N PRO A 68 12.17 1.77 -10.69
CA PRO A 68 12.49 2.80 -9.71
C PRO A 68 11.29 3.75 -9.48
N SER A 69 10.99 4.06 -8.22
CA SER A 69 9.85 4.91 -7.88
C SER A 69 9.91 6.31 -8.50
N ILE A 70 11.12 6.87 -8.63
CA ILE A 70 11.34 8.17 -9.30
C ILE A 70 10.97 8.14 -10.79
N ALA A 71 11.14 7.01 -11.47
CA ALA A 71 10.77 6.87 -12.87
C ALA A 71 9.25 6.87 -13.04
N ILE A 72 8.53 6.18 -12.15
CA ILE A 72 7.07 6.18 -12.11
C ILE A 72 6.56 7.59 -11.85
N LEU A 73 7.14 8.29 -10.87
CA LEU A 73 6.76 9.67 -10.56
C LEU A 73 7.00 10.60 -11.77
N ALA A 74 8.16 10.53 -12.42
CA ALA A 74 8.48 11.35 -13.58
C ALA A 74 7.53 11.11 -14.76
N VAL A 75 7.18 9.85 -15.03
CA VAL A 75 6.21 9.48 -16.07
C VAL A 75 4.85 10.11 -15.79
N PHE A 76 4.35 9.97 -14.55
CA PHE A 76 3.05 10.54 -14.20
C PHE A 76 3.06 12.06 -14.11
N MET A 77 4.18 12.69 -13.75
CA MET A 77 4.34 14.14 -13.85
C MET A 77 4.24 14.65 -15.30
N GLY A 78 4.78 13.90 -16.27
CA GLY A 78 4.63 14.24 -17.68
C GLY A 78 3.19 14.13 -18.19
N ILE A 79 2.40 13.20 -17.64
CA ILE A 79 1.02 12.91 -18.10
C ILE A 79 -0.03 13.76 -17.37
N LEU A 80 0.04 13.79 -16.04
CA LEU A 80 -0.95 14.43 -15.16
C LEU A 80 -0.54 15.85 -14.72
N GLY A 81 0.69 16.26 -15.05
CA GLY A 81 1.28 17.51 -14.58
C GLY A 81 1.93 17.39 -13.20
N ILE A 82 2.55 18.49 -12.75
CA ILE A 82 3.21 18.57 -11.44
C ILE A 82 2.19 18.94 -10.37
N GLY A 83 2.22 18.25 -9.23
CA GLY A 83 1.45 18.62 -8.05
C GLY A 83 1.08 17.44 -7.14
N ALA A 84 0.42 17.77 -6.03
CA ALA A 84 0.04 16.80 -5.00
C ALA A 84 -0.82 15.64 -5.53
N LYS A 85 -1.73 15.90 -6.48
CA LYS A 85 -2.57 14.84 -7.06
C LYS A 85 -1.74 13.78 -7.79
N THR A 86 -0.75 14.21 -8.56
CA THR A 86 0.15 13.32 -9.29
C THR A 86 1.02 12.52 -8.35
N ALA A 87 1.58 13.16 -7.32
CA ALA A 87 2.35 12.49 -6.27
C ALA A 87 1.50 11.44 -5.55
N ILE A 88 0.27 11.79 -5.13
CA ILE A 88 -0.65 10.85 -4.50
C ILE A 88 -0.93 9.66 -5.40
N PHE A 89 -1.15 9.88 -6.71
CA PHE A 89 -1.42 8.79 -7.65
C PHE A 89 -0.23 7.85 -7.82
N ALA A 90 0.98 8.39 -7.96
CA ALA A 90 2.20 7.59 -8.09
C ALA A 90 2.49 6.78 -6.80
N LEU A 91 2.38 7.42 -5.63
CA LEU A 91 2.54 6.77 -4.32
C LEU A 91 1.47 5.69 -4.10
N TRP A 92 0.22 6.00 -4.45
CA TRP A 92 -0.88 5.06 -4.38
C TRP A 92 -0.59 3.82 -5.22
N LEU A 93 -0.23 3.99 -6.49
CA LEU A 93 0.06 2.89 -7.41
C LEU A 93 1.18 2.00 -6.87
N TYR A 94 2.25 2.60 -6.37
CA TYR A 94 3.41 1.85 -5.87
C TYR A 94 3.10 1.08 -4.57
N ALA A 95 2.28 1.66 -3.69
CA ALA A 95 1.85 1.04 -2.44
C ALA A 95 0.87 -0.13 -2.63
N LEU A 96 0.13 -0.19 -3.75
CA LEU A 96 -0.82 -1.29 -4.00
C LEU A 96 -0.13 -2.65 -3.97
N LEU A 97 1.04 -2.76 -4.61
CA LEU A 97 1.70 -4.02 -4.91
C LEU A 97 2.03 -4.85 -3.67
N PRO A 98 2.76 -4.33 -2.66
CA PRO A 98 3.02 -5.10 -1.43
C PRO A 98 1.74 -5.43 -0.66
N ILE A 99 0.72 -4.58 -0.67
CA ILE A 99 -0.54 -4.82 0.05
C ILE A 99 -1.35 -5.95 -0.61
N VAL A 100 -1.53 -5.90 -1.93
CA VAL A 100 -2.22 -6.96 -2.69
C VAL A 100 -1.52 -8.29 -2.48
N ARG A 101 -0.18 -8.32 -2.66
CA ARG A 101 0.62 -9.53 -2.52
C ARG A 101 0.48 -10.15 -1.13
N ASN A 102 0.70 -9.37 -0.07
CA ASN A 102 0.62 -9.89 1.29
C ASN A 102 -0.82 -10.26 1.69
N THR A 103 -1.82 -9.58 1.14
CA THR A 103 -3.22 -9.97 1.39
C THR A 103 -3.53 -11.33 0.75
N ALA A 104 -3.11 -11.54 -0.49
CA ALA A 104 -3.30 -12.82 -1.14
C ALA A 104 -2.52 -13.95 -0.45
N THR A 105 -1.22 -13.72 -0.19
CA THR A 105 -0.37 -14.68 0.53
C THR A 105 -0.93 -15.01 1.90
N GLY A 106 -1.35 -14.01 2.69
CA GLY A 106 -1.90 -14.25 4.02
C GLY A 106 -3.16 -15.11 4.02
N ILE A 107 -4.04 -14.96 3.02
CA ILE A 107 -5.24 -15.79 2.87
C ILE A 107 -4.87 -17.20 2.39
N GLU A 108 -3.92 -17.32 1.47
CA GLU A 108 -3.46 -18.62 0.94
C GLU A 108 -2.66 -19.45 1.95
N GLU A 109 -2.03 -18.81 2.94
CA GLU A 109 -1.29 -19.47 4.02
C GLU A 109 -2.19 -20.05 5.13
N VAL A 110 -3.49 -19.75 5.11
CA VAL A 110 -4.44 -20.32 6.08
C VAL A 110 -4.56 -21.83 5.85
N ASP A 111 -4.37 -22.61 6.91
CA ASP A 111 -4.35 -24.08 6.86
C ASP A 111 -5.67 -24.63 6.24
N PRO A 112 -5.59 -25.37 5.11
CA PRO A 112 -6.74 -25.99 4.48
C PRO A 112 -7.56 -26.88 5.42
N ASN A 113 -6.93 -27.54 6.40
CA ASN A 113 -7.62 -28.37 7.38
C ASN A 113 -8.59 -27.56 8.25
N ILE A 114 -8.25 -26.31 8.59
CA ILE A 114 -9.13 -25.40 9.33
C ILE A 114 -10.34 -25.04 8.46
N ILE A 115 -10.12 -24.81 7.17
CA ILE A 115 -11.18 -24.47 6.20
C ILE A 115 -12.11 -25.67 5.98
N GLU A 116 -11.57 -26.88 5.85
CA GLU A 116 -12.34 -28.11 5.72
C GLU A 116 -13.16 -28.40 6.99
N ALA A 117 -12.56 -28.24 8.17
CA ALA A 117 -13.27 -28.37 9.45
C ALA A 117 -14.42 -27.35 9.57
N ALA A 118 -14.17 -26.09 9.23
CA ALA A 118 -15.18 -25.03 9.23
C ALA A 118 -16.33 -25.33 8.25
N THR A 119 -16.00 -25.85 7.08
CA THR A 119 -16.99 -26.29 6.07
C THR A 119 -17.82 -27.45 6.60
N GLY A 120 -17.17 -28.43 7.26
CA GLY A 120 -17.84 -29.56 7.92
C GLY A 120 -18.76 -29.16 9.07
N MET A 121 -18.48 -28.02 9.73
CA MET A 121 -19.36 -27.41 10.73
C MET A 121 -20.53 -26.59 10.12
N GLY A 122 -20.65 -26.56 8.79
CA GLY A 122 -21.74 -25.86 8.08
C GLY A 122 -21.51 -24.37 7.87
N MET A 123 -20.28 -23.86 8.02
CA MET A 123 -19.98 -22.46 7.77
C MET A 123 -20.05 -22.12 6.27
N THR A 124 -20.69 -21.00 5.94
CA THR A 124 -20.70 -20.44 4.58
C THR A 124 -19.34 -19.85 4.21
N SER A 125 -19.02 -19.75 2.92
CA SER A 125 -17.76 -19.14 2.46
C SER A 125 -17.54 -17.72 2.97
N ARG A 126 -18.61 -16.94 3.18
CA ARG A 126 -18.53 -15.59 3.75
C ARG A 126 -18.18 -15.62 5.25
N GLN A 127 -18.73 -16.58 6.00
CA GLN A 127 -18.37 -16.78 7.40
C GLN A 127 -16.92 -17.25 7.53
N ILE A 128 -16.50 -18.20 6.70
CA ILE A 128 -15.11 -18.67 6.65
C ILE A 128 -14.16 -17.49 6.36
N LEU A 129 -14.46 -16.67 5.34
CA LEU A 129 -13.66 -15.48 5.05
C LEU A 129 -13.58 -14.53 6.25
N LEU A 130 -14.72 -14.06 6.75
CA LEU A 130 -14.75 -12.98 7.75
C LEU A 130 -14.29 -13.44 9.14
N GLN A 131 -14.49 -14.71 9.50
CA GLN A 131 -14.26 -15.21 10.85
C GLN A 131 -13.01 -16.08 10.98
N ILE A 132 -12.46 -16.60 9.86
CA ILE A 132 -11.29 -17.49 9.87
C ILE A 132 -10.19 -16.91 9.00
N GLU A 133 -10.44 -16.72 7.69
CA GLU A 133 -9.38 -16.30 6.77
C GLU A 133 -8.85 -14.91 7.11
N LEU A 134 -9.72 -13.88 7.25
CA LEU A 134 -9.26 -12.51 7.55
C LEU A 134 -8.53 -12.40 8.89
N PRO A 135 -9.03 -12.97 10.02
CA PRO A 135 -8.31 -12.89 11.29
C PRO A 135 -6.96 -13.61 11.27
N LEU A 136 -6.87 -14.78 10.63
CA LEU A 136 -5.62 -15.54 10.54
C LEU A 136 -4.63 -14.93 9.55
N ALA A 137 -5.11 -14.35 8.45
CA ALA A 137 -4.30 -13.66 7.45
C ALA A 137 -3.83 -12.26 7.89
N PHE A 138 -4.48 -11.66 8.89
CA PHE A 138 -4.25 -10.28 9.30
C PHE A 138 -2.79 -9.93 9.60
N PRO A 139 -1.98 -10.76 10.29
CA PRO A 139 -0.57 -10.44 10.54
C PRO A 139 0.24 -10.25 9.25
N VAL A 140 -0.03 -11.08 8.24
CA VAL A 140 0.64 -11.01 6.93
C VAL A 140 0.13 -9.79 6.16
N MET A 141 -1.18 -9.56 6.13
CA MET A 141 -1.78 -8.36 5.54
C MET A 141 -1.16 -7.08 6.12
N PHE A 142 -1.01 -7.03 7.45
CA PHE A 142 -0.42 -5.90 8.16
C PHE A 142 1.06 -5.72 7.84
N ALA A 143 1.82 -6.81 7.67
CA ALA A 143 3.19 -6.73 7.19
C ALA A 143 3.27 -6.05 5.80
N GLY A 144 2.33 -6.36 4.90
CA GLY A 144 2.20 -5.69 3.61
C GLY A 144 1.87 -4.20 3.72
N MET A 145 0.90 -3.84 4.56
CA MET A 145 0.52 -2.44 4.83
C MET A 145 1.68 -1.63 5.41
N ARG A 146 2.43 -2.21 6.35
CA ARG A 146 3.64 -1.61 6.91
C ARG A 146 4.70 -1.38 5.84
N THR A 147 4.97 -2.38 5.00
CA THR A 147 5.96 -2.27 3.92
C THR A 147 5.56 -1.18 2.92
N ALA A 148 4.29 -1.11 2.52
CA ALA A 148 3.77 -0.02 1.70
C ALA A 148 3.98 1.35 2.35
N ALA A 149 3.67 1.50 3.64
CA ALA A 149 3.86 2.75 4.35
C ALA A 149 5.33 3.19 4.37
N VAL A 150 6.26 2.28 4.67
CA VAL A 150 7.71 2.57 4.65
C VAL A 150 8.18 3.03 3.27
N ILE A 151 7.73 2.34 2.23
CA ILE A 151 8.03 2.69 0.84
C ILE A 151 7.48 4.06 0.47
N ASN A 152 6.24 4.38 0.87
CA ASN A 152 5.63 5.68 0.61
C ASN A 152 6.36 6.80 1.35
N VAL A 153 6.77 6.57 2.61
CA VAL A 153 7.59 7.53 3.38
C VAL A 153 8.88 7.85 2.63
N GLY A 154 9.59 6.81 2.15
CA GLY A 154 10.83 6.99 1.41
C GLY A 154 10.64 7.64 0.04
N THR A 155 9.58 7.27 -0.68
CA THR A 155 9.32 7.76 -2.04
C THR A 155 8.81 9.19 -2.04
N ALA A 156 7.93 9.54 -1.10
CA ALA A 156 7.41 10.90 -0.98
C ALA A 156 8.54 11.92 -0.68
N ALA A 157 9.67 11.48 -0.11
CA ALA A 157 10.78 12.35 0.23
C ALA A 157 11.65 12.70 -0.98
N LEU A 158 11.49 11.98 -2.11
CA LEU A 158 12.22 12.19 -3.35
C LEU A 158 11.56 13.23 -4.28
N GLY A 159 10.32 13.62 -3.99
CA GLY A 159 9.49 14.46 -4.86
C GLY A 159 9.02 15.76 -4.20
#